data_AF-A0A7Y2JRJ2-F1
#
_entry.id   AF-A0A7Y2JRJ2-F1
#
_cell.length_a   1.000
_cell.length_b   1.000
_cell.length_c   1.000
_cell.angle_alpha   90.00
_cell.angle_beta   90.00
_cell.angle_gamma   90.00
#
_symmetry.space_group_name_H-M   'P 1'
#
loop_
_entity.id
_entity.type
_entity.pdbx_description
1 polymer ?
#
loop_
_entity_poly.entity_id
_entity_poly.type
_entity_poly.pdbx_seq_one_letter_code
_entity_poly.pdbx_strand_id
1 'polypeptide(L)'
;MAGACAPSDTPPQLSEGGAAAALAMAKPTFTATGELQRPEGYREWVYIGTPLTPNELNPPEAPFPEFHNVYIHPADYAHWKNTGEFQDGTVIVKELVTVGSKQAVSGNGYFMGEFVGLETTIKDAQRFADEPGNWAYFSFGHAYPLAETAPALPTASCNTCHDASADDDWVFTQYYPVLSASKGGTGTTADAADAAPTQQVSTAAAQALTGDDDVPTSADALFEYLQAGKYTSFAREAEAHKSVGPHPSPDLVAKSTVRAYFNGPMDASLKAGNATHPKGSAIVKEFYDDNDQLSGWAVAVKAEDDSQNGQGWYWYEVLSTTDGSSPVAADKGVALCWGCHLTGRDFVLSSYP
;
A
#
# COMPACT_ATOMS: atom_id res chain seq x y z
N MET A 1 -33.07 -69.22 19.88
CA MET A 1 -33.47 -67.99 19.18
C MET A 1 -32.28 -67.05 19.21
N ALA A 2 -31.49 -67.03 18.14
CA ALA A 2 -30.38 -66.08 17.98
C ALA A 2 -30.92 -64.89 17.19
N GLY A 3 -30.91 -63.71 17.81
CA GLY A 3 -31.30 -62.46 17.16
C GLY A 3 -30.11 -61.86 16.42
N ALA A 4 -30.25 -61.66 15.11
CA ALA A 4 -29.30 -60.92 14.29
C ALA A 4 -29.48 -59.41 14.52
N CYS A 5 -28.39 -58.69 14.82
CA CYS A 5 -28.33 -57.24 14.69
C CYS A 5 -28.08 -56.89 13.22
N ALA A 6 -28.95 -56.09 12.64
CA ALA A 6 -28.69 -55.42 11.36
C ALA A 6 -27.83 -54.18 11.59
N PRO A 7 -26.87 -53.85 10.71
CA PRO A 7 -26.14 -52.59 10.78
C PRO A 7 -27.05 -51.44 10.32
N SER A 8 -27.09 -50.37 11.11
CA SER A 8 -27.79 -49.13 10.78
C SER A 8 -26.91 -48.27 9.87
N ASP A 9 -27.30 -48.14 8.59
CA ASP A 9 -26.69 -47.24 7.60
C ASP A 9 -27.16 -45.78 7.80
N THR A 10 -26.96 -45.23 8.99
CA THR A 10 -27.17 -43.78 9.21
C THR A 10 -25.80 -43.11 9.27
N PRO A 11 -25.44 -42.22 8.32
CA PRO A 11 -24.22 -41.43 8.41
C PRO A 11 -24.22 -40.65 9.73
N PRO A 12 -23.08 -40.55 10.43
CA PRO A 12 -23.03 -39.81 11.68
C PRO A 12 -23.39 -38.35 11.43
N GLN A 13 -24.47 -37.88 12.08
CA GLN A 13 -24.76 -36.44 12.16
C GLN A 13 -23.64 -35.79 12.97
N LEU A 14 -22.97 -34.80 12.37
CA LEU A 14 -21.99 -33.98 13.06
C LEU A 14 -22.70 -33.21 14.19
N SER A 15 -22.10 -33.17 15.38
CA SER A 15 -22.58 -32.32 16.48
C SER A 15 -22.56 -30.85 16.06
N GLU A 16 -23.32 -29.98 16.72
CA GLU A 16 -23.32 -28.53 16.43
C GLU A 16 -21.89 -27.93 16.44
N GLY A 17 -21.03 -28.42 17.34
CA GLY A 17 -19.61 -28.04 17.37
C GLY A 17 -18.80 -28.56 16.17
N GLY A 18 -19.15 -29.73 15.64
CA GLY A 18 -18.55 -30.27 14.41
C GLY A 18 -18.99 -29.53 13.14
N ALA A 19 -20.24 -29.05 13.10
CA ALA A 19 -20.76 -28.25 12.00
C ALA A 19 -20.13 -26.85 11.96
N ALA A 20 -19.98 -26.18 13.12
CA ALA A 20 -19.30 -24.89 13.22
C ALA A 20 -17.82 -24.98 12.82
N ALA A 21 -17.10 -25.99 13.30
CA ALA A 21 -15.71 -26.23 12.92
C ALA A 21 -15.53 -26.58 11.43
N ALA A 22 -16.52 -27.24 10.81
CA ALA A 22 -16.50 -27.50 9.37
C ALA A 22 -16.73 -26.22 8.54
N LEU A 23 -17.62 -25.34 8.97
CA LEU A 23 -17.85 -24.02 8.35
C LEU A 23 -16.60 -23.13 8.43
N ALA A 24 -15.92 -23.13 9.58
CA ALA A 24 -14.66 -22.41 9.80
C ALA A 24 -13.52 -22.84 8.86
N MET A 25 -13.62 -23.99 8.21
CA MET A 25 -12.59 -24.55 7.34
C MET A 25 -13.06 -24.70 5.88
N ALA A 26 -14.25 -24.16 5.54
CA ALA A 26 -14.81 -24.28 4.20
C ALA A 26 -14.42 -23.06 3.34
N LYS A 27 -13.92 -23.29 2.13
CA LYS A 27 -13.78 -22.24 1.12
C LYS A 27 -15.16 -21.85 0.58
N PRO A 28 -15.39 -20.58 0.20
CA PRO A 28 -16.62 -20.16 -0.45
C PRO A 28 -16.81 -20.90 -1.78
N THR A 29 -18.08 -21.09 -2.17
CA THR A 29 -18.43 -21.77 -3.42
C THR A 29 -19.04 -20.80 -4.42
N PHE A 30 -19.10 -21.20 -5.69
CA PHE A 30 -19.71 -20.41 -6.75
C PHE A 30 -21.12 -20.90 -7.05
N THR A 31 -22.03 -19.96 -7.33
CA THR A 31 -23.35 -20.29 -7.86
C THR A 31 -23.26 -20.87 -9.27
N ALA A 32 -24.36 -21.44 -9.75
CA ALA A 32 -24.45 -21.94 -11.14
C ALA A 32 -24.23 -20.85 -12.20
N THR A 33 -24.42 -19.58 -11.85
CA THR A 33 -24.19 -18.42 -12.74
C THR A 33 -22.77 -17.86 -12.62
N GLY A 34 -21.92 -18.44 -11.77
CA GLY A 34 -20.51 -18.06 -11.62
C GLY A 34 -20.25 -16.95 -10.60
N GLU A 35 -21.26 -16.53 -9.81
CA GLU A 35 -21.06 -15.58 -8.72
C GLU A 35 -20.50 -16.29 -7.48
N LEU A 36 -19.62 -15.63 -6.74
CA LEU A 36 -19.09 -16.14 -5.48
C LEU A 36 -20.14 -15.99 -4.38
N GLN A 37 -20.43 -17.07 -3.65
CA GLN A 37 -21.22 -17.00 -2.42
C GLN A 37 -20.41 -16.36 -1.30
N ARG A 38 -21.06 -15.50 -0.50
CA ARG A 38 -20.41 -14.81 0.61
C ARG A 38 -19.73 -15.84 1.53
N PRO A 39 -18.41 -15.69 1.81
CA PRO A 39 -17.74 -16.62 2.70
C PRO A 39 -18.34 -16.51 4.10
N GLU A 40 -18.45 -17.64 4.77
CA GLU A 40 -18.86 -17.75 6.17
C GLU A 40 -17.71 -18.36 6.98
N GLY A 41 -17.70 -18.16 8.30
CA GLY A 41 -16.67 -18.73 9.18
C GLY A 41 -15.25 -18.17 9.00
N TYR A 42 -15.01 -17.25 8.05
CA TYR A 42 -13.69 -16.71 7.74
C TYR A 42 -13.00 -15.98 8.90
N ARG A 43 -13.74 -15.52 9.91
CA ARG A 43 -13.17 -14.92 11.12
C ARG A 43 -12.40 -15.94 11.99
N GLU A 44 -12.56 -17.23 11.73
CA GLU A 44 -11.77 -18.31 12.32
C GLU A 44 -10.58 -18.73 11.44
N TRP A 45 -10.42 -18.11 10.26
CA TRP A 45 -9.26 -18.34 9.41
C TRP A 45 -8.02 -17.64 9.97
N VAL A 46 -6.88 -17.84 9.30
CA VAL A 46 -5.62 -17.25 9.74
C VAL A 46 -5.63 -15.76 9.44
N TYR A 47 -5.70 -14.94 10.48
CA TYR A 47 -5.45 -13.50 10.40
C TYR A 47 -4.03 -13.23 9.89
N ILE A 48 -3.89 -12.29 8.95
CA ILE A 48 -2.60 -11.95 8.36
C ILE A 48 -2.17 -10.49 8.49
N GLY A 49 -3.10 -9.57 8.77
CA GLY A 49 -2.78 -8.16 9.00
C GLY A 49 -4.01 -7.26 9.02
N THR A 50 -3.83 -6.04 9.52
CA THR A 50 -4.85 -4.97 9.53
C THR A 50 -4.24 -3.66 9.05
N PRO A 51 -4.27 -3.37 7.74
CA PRO A 51 -4.11 -2.01 7.24
C PRO A 51 -5.24 -1.09 7.73
N LEU A 52 -4.99 0.21 7.72
CA LEU A 52 -5.95 1.24 8.11
C LEU A 52 -5.84 2.44 7.16
N THR A 53 -6.96 2.82 6.56
CA THR A 53 -7.12 4.05 5.77
C THR A 53 -8.26 4.89 6.33
N PRO A 54 -8.01 5.78 7.32
CA PRO A 54 -9.06 6.57 7.94
C PRO A 54 -9.63 7.61 6.98
N ASN A 55 -10.93 7.86 7.04
CA ASN A 55 -11.59 8.84 6.19
C ASN A 55 -11.02 10.25 6.38
N GLU A 56 -10.66 10.60 7.61
CA GLU A 56 -10.08 11.92 7.90
C GLU A 56 -8.71 12.15 7.24
N LEU A 57 -7.98 11.07 6.95
CA LEU A 57 -6.69 11.15 6.26
C LEU A 57 -6.83 10.96 4.75
N ASN A 58 -8.06 10.74 4.25
CA ASN A 58 -8.36 10.43 2.85
C ASN A 58 -9.64 11.15 2.40
N PRO A 59 -9.65 12.48 2.26
CA PRO A 59 -10.86 13.23 1.89
C PRO A 59 -11.29 12.98 0.44
N PRO A 60 -12.61 12.99 0.11
CA PRO A 60 -13.73 13.15 1.05
C PRO A 60 -14.03 11.88 1.86
N GLU A 61 -13.62 10.71 1.37
CA GLU A 61 -13.73 9.41 2.03
C GLU A 61 -12.63 8.47 1.49
N ALA A 62 -12.13 7.56 2.34
CA ALA A 62 -11.20 6.53 1.90
C ALA A 62 -11.86 5.61 0.86
N PRO A 63 -11.12 5.11 -0.15
CA PRO A 63 -11.67 4.14 -1.11
C PRO A 63 -12.18 2.84 -0.46
N PHE A 64 -11.62 2.48 0.70
CA PHE A 64 -11.99 1.32 1.49
C PHE A 64 -12.06 1.73 2.98
N PRO A 65 -13.18 2.30 3.45
CA PRO A 65 -13.29 2.78 4.83
C PRO A 65 -13.48 1.62 5.82
N GLU A 66 -12.69 1.45 6.88
CA GLU A 66 -11.43 2.13 7.22
C GLU A 66 -10.33 1.13 7.63
N PHE A 67 -10.56 0.32 8.66
CA PHE A 67 -9.71 -0.82 9.02
C PHE A 67 -9.97 -2.00 8.11
N HIS A 68 -8.92 -2.72 7.70
CA HIS A 68 -9.01 -3.87 6.79
C HIS A 68 -8.52 -5.13 7.50
N ASN A 69 -9.37 -5.84 8.23
CA ASN A 69 -8.97 -7.11 8.82
C ASN A 69 -8.84 -8.17 7.73
N VAL A 70 -7.64 -8.70 7.50
CA VAL A 70 -7.39 -9.63 6.40
C VAL A 70 -7.10 -11.03 6.92
N TYR A 71 -7.75 -12.01 6.30
CA TYR A 71 -7.69 -13.42 6.66
C TYR A 71 -7.39 -14.27 5.43
N ILE A 72 -6.58 -15.31 5.59
CA ILE A 72 -6.30 -16.31 4.54
C ILE A 72 -6.79 -17.68 5.00
N HIS A 73 -7.38 -18.43 4.08
CA HIS A 73 -7.91 -19.76 4.40
C HIS A 73 -6.79 -20.68 4.97
N PRO A 74 -7.05 -21.46 6.04
CA PRO A 74 -6.00 -22.15 6.79
C PRO A 74 -5.13 -23.12 5.98
N ALA A 75 -5.72 -23.83 5.01
CA ALA A 75 -4.96 -24.72 4.13
C ALA A 75 -4.01 -23.95 3.19
N ASP A 76 -4.39 -22.74 2.78
CA ASP A 76 -3.60 -21.90 1.89
C ASP A 76 -2.46 -21.24 2.65
N TYR A 77 -2.70 -20.82 3.90
CA TYR A 77 -1.64 -20.42 4.81
C TYR A 77 -0.66 -21.54 5.10
N ALA A 78 -1.13 -22.77 5.32
CA ALA A 78 -0.26 -23.92 5.53
C ALA A 78 0.63 -24.18 4.31
N HIS A 79 0.08 -24.02 3.10
CA HIS A 79 0.86 -24.10 1.86
C HIS A 79 1.90 -22.96 1.79
N TRP A 80 1.49 -21.70 1.96
CA TRP A 80 2.37 -20.53 2.00
C TRP A 80 3.54 -20.71 2.97
N LYS A 81 3.26 -21.22 4.17
CA LYS A 81 4.31 -21.50 5.15
C LYS A 81 5.35 -22.49 4.68
N ASN A 82 4.98 -23.44 3.83
CA ASN A 82 5.88 -24.49 3.37
C ASN A 82 6.63 -24.08 2.10
N THR A 83 5.98 -23.33 1.20
CA THR A 83 6.49 -23.05 -0.14
C THR A 83 6.86 -21.58 -0.36
N GLY A 84 6.19 -20.68 0.36
CA GLY A 84 6.25 -19.25 0.12
C GLY A 84 5.48 -18.80 -1.11
N GLU A 85 4.55 -19.62 -1.60
CA GLU A 85 3.73 -19.33 -2.78
C GLU A 85 2.23 -19.39 -2.44
N PHE A 86 1.40 -18.64 -3.16
CA PHE A 86 -0.05 -18.83 -3.12
C PHE A 86 -0.45 -19.91 -4.13
N GLN A 87 -0.89 -21.05 -3.61
CA GLN A 87 -1.37 -22.17 -4.43
C GLN A 87 -2.65 -21.82 -5.20
N ASP A 88 -2.92 -22.59 -6.25
CA ASP A 88 -4.22 -22.54 -6.92
C ASP A 88 -5.36 -22.84 -5.95
N GLY A 89 -6.44 -22.09 -6.06
CA GLY A 89 -7.56 -22.09 -5.13
C GLY A 89 -7.38 -21.22 -3.88
N THR A 90 -6.27 -20.47 -3.73
CA THR A 90 -6.05 -19.58 -2.57
C THR A 90 -7.23 -18.63 -2.36
N VAL A 91 -7.72 -18.51 -1.12
CA VAL A 91 -8.78 -17.54 -0.75
C VAL A 91 -8.31 -16.60 0.35
N ILE A 92 -8.43 -15.30 0.09
CA ILE A 92 -8.16 -14.23 1.04
C ILE A 92 -9.42 -13.39 1.21
N VAL A 93 -9.79 -13.10 2.46
CA VAL A 93 -10.94 -12.28 2.84
C VAL A 93 -10.45 -11.01 3.49
N LYS A 94 -10.95 -9.86 3.04
CA LYS A 94 -10.76 -8.55 3.66
C LYS A 94 -12.09 -8.08 4.23
N GLU A 95 -12.12 -7.90 5.55
CA GLU A 95 -13.29 -7.40 6.27
C GLU A 95 -13.06 -5.94 6.67
N LEU A 96 -13.95 -5.06 6.26
CA LEU A 96 -13.88 -3.63 6.56
C LEU A 96 -14.55 -3.32 7.90
N VAL A 97 -13.87 -2.54 8.73
CA VAL A 97 -14.33 -2.11 10.06
C VAL A 97 -14.16 -0.59 10.18
N THR A 98 -15.11 0.10 10.80
CA THR A 98 -15.02 1.56 11.00
C THR A 98 -13.97 1.94 12.04
N VAL A 99 -13.55 3.20 12.05
CA VAL A 99 -12.96 3.83 13.23
C VAL A 99 -14.09 4.16 14.21
N GLY A 100 -14.15 3.44 15.34
CA GLY A 100 -15.11 3.68 16.41
C GLY A 100 -14.68 4.76 17.40
N SER A 101 -13.36 4.91 17.62
CA SER A 101 -12.80 5.96 18.49
C SER A 101 -11.39 6.32 18.05
N LYS A 102 -10.94 7.52 18.45
CA LYS A 102 -9.54 7.98 18.32
C LYS A 102 -8.76 8.04 19.63
N GLN A 103 -9.42 7.62 20.71
CA GLN A 103 -8.85 7.58 22.05
C GLN A 103 -9.37 6.37 22.81
N ALA A 104 -8.46 5.66 23.48
CA ALA A 104 -8.78 4.62 24.44
C ALA A 104 -7.91 4.76 25.68
N VAL A 105 -8.11 3.87 26.66
CA VAL A 105 -7.30 3.83 27.88
C VAL A 105 -5.80 3.60 27.60
N SER A 106 -5.46 3.04 26.44
CA SER A 106 -4.08 2.83 25.98
C SER A 106 -3.46 4.06 25.31
N GLY A 107 -4.22 5.14 25.10
CA GLY A 107 -3.75 6.38 24.49
C GLY A 107 -4.54 6.82 23.27
N ASN A 108 -3.94 7.72 22.49
CA ASN A 108 -4.50 8.21 21.24
C ASN A 108 -4.11 7.26 20.09
N GLY A 109 -4.98 7.15 19.10
CA GLY A 109 -4.76 6.27 17.95
C GLY A 109 -6.06 6.11 17.18
N TYR A 110 -6.22 4.97 16.52
CA TYR A 110 -7.50 4.57 15.91
C TYR A 110 -7.92 3.25 16.54
N PHE A 111 -9.20 3.13 16.88
CA PHE A 111 -9.76 1.95 17.51
C PHE A 111 -10.95 1.47 16.68
N MET A 112 -10.97 0.18 16.37
CA MET A 112 -12.02 -0.45 15.57
C MET A 112 -13.40 -0.25 16.18
N GLY A 113 -14.38 0.01 15.32
CA GLY A 113 -15.80 0.08 15.64
C GLY A 113 -16.55 -1.10 15.04
N GLU A 114 -17.50 -0.79 14.17
CA GLU A 114 -18.46 -1.75 13.63
C GLU A 114 -17.97 -2.36 12.32
N PHE A 115 -18.33 -3.61 12.07
CA PHE A 115 -18.15 -4.24 10.76
C PHE A 115 -19.02 -3.54 9.73
N VAL A 116 -18.46 -3.27 8.54
CA VAL A 116 -19.17 -2.55 7.49
C VAL A 116 -19.08 -3.21 6.12
N GLY A 117 -18.00 -3.92 5.80
CA GLY A 117 -17.79 -4.40 4.44
C GLY A 117 -17.05 -5.73 4.36
N LEU A 118 -17.16 -6.37 3.21
CA LEU A 118 -16.48 -7.63 2.95
C LEU A 118 -16.07 -7.76 1.49
N GLU A 119 -14.81 -8.07 1.29
CA GLU A 119 -14.22 -8.37 -0.01
C GLU A 119 -13.53 -9.73 0.05
N THR A 120 -13.46 -10.40 -1.09
CA THR A 120 -12.77 -11.68 -1.22
C THR A 120 -11.92 -11.68 -2.47
N THR A 121 -10.74 -12.26 -2.39
CA THR A 121 -9.80 -12.41 -3.50
C THR A 121 -9.46 -13.88 -3.64
N ILE A 122 -9.58 -14.42 -4.86
CA ILE A 122 -9.40 -15.85 -5.13
C ILE A 122 -8.45 -16.06 -6.30
N LYS A 123 -7.47 -16.94 -6.12
CA LYS A 123 -6.64 -17.46 -7.21
C LYS A 123 -7.26 -18.76 -7.72
N ASP A 124 -7.63 -18.82 -9.00
CA ASP A 124 -8.16 -20.05 -9.61
C ASP A 124 -7.84 -20.04 -11.11
N ALA A 125 -6.81 -20.78 -11.50
CA ALA A 125 -6.29 -20.84 -12.87
C ALA A 125 -7.28 -21.43 -13.87
N GLN A 126 -8.28 -22.22 -13.43
CA GLN A 126 -9.30 -22.74 -14.33
C GLN A 126 -10.43 -21.74 -14.54
N ARG A 127 -10.86 -21.08 -13.46
CA ARG A 127 -12.00 -20.16 -13.49
C ARG A 127 -11.64 -18.76 -13.99
N PHE A 128 -10.42 -18.32 -13.72
CA PHE A 128 -9.93 -16.98 -14.02
C PHE A 128 -8.68 -17.01 -14.90
N ALA A 129 -8.61 -17.95 -15.85
CA ALA A 129 -7.48 -18.10 -16.77
C ALA A 129 -7.15 -16.84 -17.58
N ASP A 130 -8.15 -15.97 -17.78
CA ASP A 130 -8.03 -14.70 -18.53
C ASP A 130 -7.69 -13.50 -17.62
N GLU A 131 -7.67 -13.68 -16.29
CA GLU A 131 -7.31 -12.63 -15.34
C GLU A 131 -5.79 -12.63 -15.06
N PRO A 132 -5.15 -11.46 -14.88
CA PRO A 132 -3.76 -11.37 -14.44
C PRO A 132 -3.49 -12.19 -13.17
N GLY A 133 -2.47 -13.06 -13.23
CA GLY A 133 -2.11 -13.96 -12.12
C GLY A 133 -3.15 -15.04 -11.79
N ASN A 134 -4.25 -15.13 -12.57
CA ASN A 134 -5.45 -15.91 -12.29
C ASN A 134 -6.20 -15.49 -11.02
N TRP A 135 -6.09 -14.21 -10.66
CA TRP A 135 -6.73 -13.62 -9.48
C TRP A 135 -8.02 -12.90 -9.86
N ALA A 136 -9.10 -13.18 -9.12
CA ALA A 136 -10.35 -12.45 -9.20
C ALA A 136 -10.74 -11.85 -7.85
N TYR A 137 -11.41 -10.70 -7.91
CA TYR A 137 -11.80 -9.88 -6.76
C TYR A 137 -13.31 -9.76 -6.68
N PHE A 138 -13.85 -9.84 -5.48
CA PHE A 138 -15.29 -9.86 -5.20
C PHE A 138 -15.58 -8.88 -4.07
N SER A 139 -16.67 -8.12 -4.19
CA SER A 139 -17.16 -7.25 -3.12
C SER A 139 -18.62 -7.60 -2.81
N PHE A 140 -18.90 -7.83 -1.53
CA PHE A 140 -20.25 -8.04 -1.01
C PHE A 140 -20.87 -6.73 -0.49
N GLY A 141 -20.18 -5.60 -0.70
CA GLY A 141 -20.58 -4.28 -0.25
C GLY A 141 -19.70 -3.72 0.87
N HIS A 142 -19.82 -2.42 1.10
CA HIS A 142 -19.14 -1.66 2.15
C HIS A 142 -20.13 -1.09 3.20
N ALA A 143 -21.35 -1.63 3.25
CA ALA A 143 -22.31 -1.40 4.33
C ALA A 143 -23.21 -2.63 4.52
N TYR A 144 -23.67 -2.87 5.75
CA TYR A 144 -24.66 -3.92 6.03
C TYR A 144 -26.08 -3.51 5.61
N PRO A 145 -26.93 -4.45 5.15
CA PRO A 145 -26.62 -5.86 4.95
C PRO A 145 -25.73 -6.11 3.72
N LEU A 146 -24.75 -7.00 3.87
CA LEU A 146 -23.90 -7.43 2.76
C LEU A 146 -24.71 -8.29 1.78
N ALA A 147 -24.30 -8.31 0.52
CA ALA A 147 -24.87 -9.21 -0.49
C ALA A 147 -24.59 -10.69 -0.13
N GLU A 148 -25.48 -11.59 -0.54
CA GLU A 148 -25.30 -13.05 -0.37
C GLU A 148 -24.36 -13.64 -1.43
N THR A 149 -24.30 -13.00 -2.61
CA THR A 149 -23.43 -13.38 -3.72
C THR A 149 -22.80 -12.14 -4.34
N ALA A 150 -21.66 -12.31 -5.01
CA ALA A 150 -20.99 -11.24 -5.74
C ALA A 150 -20.41 -11.77 -7.07
N PRO A 151 -20.58 -11.07 -8.19
CA PRO A 151 -19.83 -11.35 -9.41
C PRO A 151 -18.36 -10.96 -9.23
N ALA A 152 -17.48 -11.54 -10.05
CA ALA A 152 -16.11 -11.05 -10.16
C ALA A 152 -16.13 -9.59 -10.65
N LEU A 153 -15.35 -8.73 -10.02
CA LEU A 153 -15.16 -7.35 -10.45
C LEU A 153 -14.36 -7.32 -11.76
N PRO A 154 -14.59 -6.34 -12.64
CA PRO A 154 -13.80 -6.19 -13.86
C PRO A 154 -12.30 -6.08 -13.55
N THR A 155 -11.45 -6.70 -14.37
CA THR A 155 -9.97 -6.70 -14.22
C THR A 155 -9.39 -5.33 -13.90
N ALA A 156 -9.80 -4.30 -14.66
CA ALA A 156 -9.29 -2.93 -14.52
C ALA A 156 -9.64 -2.28 -13.17
N SER A 157 -10.64 -2.80 -12.46
CA SER A 157 -11.06 -2.25 -11.16
C SER A 157 -10.12 -2.65 -10.02
N CYS A 158 -9.41 -3.77 -10.13
CA CYS A 158 -8.64 -4.34 -9.02
C CYS A 158 -7.26 -4.83 -9.45
N ASN A 159 -7.17 -5.70 -10.46
CA ASN A 159 -5.92 -6.34 -10.87
C ASN A 159 -4.85 -5.32 -11.29
N THR A 160 -5.21 -4.20 -11.93
CA THR A 160 -4.22 -3.18 -12.33
C THR A 160 -3.48 -2.58 -11.14
N CYS A 161 -4.18 -2.31 -10.04
CA CYS A 161 -3.54 -1.77 -8.83
C CYS A 161 -2.71 -2.84 -8.11
N HIS A 162 -3.25 -4.05 -8.01
CA HIS A 162 -2.57 -5.18 -7.37
C HIS A 162 -1.32 -5.62 -8.15
N ASP A 163 -1.36 -5.66 -9.49
CA ASP A 163 -0.21 -5.97 -10.34
C ASP A 163 0.93 -4.96 -10.14
N ALA A 164 0.57 -3.68 -10.10
CA ALA A 164 1.54 -2.60 -10.04
C ALA A 164 2.22 -2.46 -8.67
N SER A 165 1.56 -2.90 -7.60
CA SER A 165 1.92 -2.44 -6.23
C SER A 165 2.02 -3.57 -5.19
N ALA A 166 1.55 -4.78 -5.48
CA ALA A 166 1.69 -5.90 -4.57
C ALA A 166 3.12 -6.44 -4.58
N ASP A 167 3.69 -6.71 -3.39
CA ASP A 167 5.05 -7.25 -3.29
C ASP A 167 5.15 -8.72 -3.74
N ASP A 168 4.05 -9.48 -3.70
CA ASP A 168 4.08 -10.90 -4.04
C ASP A 168 2.76 -11.37 -4.67
N ASP A 169 2.83 -11.81 -5.93
CA ASP A 169 1.75 -12.51 -6.63
C ASP A 169 0.35 -11.86 -6.44
N TRP A 170 0.24 -10.57 -6.75
CA TRP A 170 -0.98 -9.77 -6.64
C TRP A 170 -1.57 -9.66 -5.21
N VAL A 171 -0.82 -10.05 -4.18
CA VAL A 171 -1.15 -9.88 -2.76
C VAL A 171 -0.18 -8.90 -2.10
N PHE A 172 -0.72 -7.90 -1.40
CA PHE A 172 0.07 -6.85 -0.72
C PHE A 172 0.78 -7.37 0.56
N THR A 173 1.66 -8.36 0.40
CA THR A 173 2.36 -9.03 1.50
C THR A 173 3.20 -8.09 2.36
N GLN A 174 3.63 -6.94 1.84
CA GLN A 174 4.30 -5.89 2.62
C GLN A 174 3.47 -5.36 3.80
N TYR A 175 2.14 -5.48 3.75
CA TYR A 175 1.24 -5.06 4.83
C TYR A 175 0.76 -6.22 5.70
N TYR A 176 1.22 -7.45 5.44
CA TYR A 176 0.80 -8.68 6.10
C TYR A 176 1.96 -9.36 6.83
N PRO A 177 2.36 -8.85 8.02
CA PRO A 177 3.54 -9.34 8.73
C PRO A 177 3.49 -10.84 9.07
N VAL A 178 2.29 -11.42 9.23
CA VAL A 178 2.13 -12.86 9.46
C VAL A 178 2.57 -13.68 8.24
N LEU A 179 2.30 -13.21 7.03
CA LEU A 179 2.77 -13.87 5.81
C LEU A 179 4.28 -13.68 5.64
N SER A 180 4.77 -12.45 5.79
CA SER A 180 6.19 -12.13 5.65
C SER A 180 7.07 -12.91 6.63
N ALA A 181 6.64 -13.06 7.88
CA ALA A 181 7.38 -13.81 8.90
C ALA A 181 7.35 -15.34 8.72
N SER A 182 6.48 -15.87 7.86
CA SER A 182 6.23 -17.31 7.77
C SER A 182 6.54 -17.94 6.41
N LYS A 183 6.94 -17.13 5.42
CA LYS A 183 7.19 -17.55 4.03
C LYS A 183 8.22 -18.69 3.93
N GLY A 184 7.86 -19.79 3.25
CA GLY A 184 8.81 -20.79 2.74
C GLY A 184 9.60 -21.60 3.79
N GLY A 185 9.09 -21.73 5.01
CA GLY A 185 9.64 -22.65 6.02
C GLY A 185 10.96 -22.21 6.63
N THR A 186 11.46 -21.00 6.30
CA THR A 186 12.52 -20.34 7.06
C THR A 186 11.92 -19.84 8.36
N GLY A 187 11.62 -20.75 9.27
CA GLY A 187 11.26 -20.42 10.64
C GLY A 187 12.43 -19.72 11.31
N THR A 188 12.56 -18.41 11.10
CA THR A 188 13.09 -17.56 12.15
C THR A 188 11.97 -17.44 13.16
N THR A 189 12.15 -18.08 14.30
CA THR A 189 11.54 -17.63 15.55
C THR A 189 11.92 -16.18 15.74
N ALA A 190 11.16 -15.27 15.14
CA ALA A 190 11.16 -13.87 15.53
C ALA A 190 10.36 -13.82 16.83
N ASP A 191 10.99 -14.29 17.92
CA ASP A 191 10.70 -13.70 19.21
C ASP A 191 10.84 -12.19 19.02
N ALA A 192 9.83 -11.46 19.50
CA ALA A 192 9.53 -10.06 19.23
C ALA A 192 10.58 -9.06 19.79
N ALA A 193 11.88 -9.35 19.65
CA ALA A 193 12.98 -8.54 20.14
C ALA A 193 14.08 -8.25 19.09
N ASP A 194 14.05 -8.87 17.91
CA ASP A 194 15.03 -8.59 16.83
C ASP A 194 14.41 -8.09 15.51
N ALA A 195 13.11 -7.79 15.51
CA ALA A 195 12.41 -7.13 14.41
C ALA A 195 11.81 -5.79 14.86
N ALA A 196 12.63 -4.92 15.44
CA ALA A 196 12.52 -3.53 15.00
C ALA A 196 12.95 -3.52 13.53
N PRO A 197 12.32 -2.76 12.63
CA PRO A 197 12.95 -2.48 11.35
C PRO A 197 14.24 -1.74 11.69
N THR A 198 15.34 -2.48 11.78
CA THR A 198 16.65 -1.91 11.57
C THR A 198 16.55 -1.37 10.17
N GLN A 199 16.36 -0.05 10.06
CA GLN A 199 16.72 0.66 8.87
C GLN A 199 18.11 0.16 8.53
N GLN A 200 18.22 -0.68 7.50
CA GLN A 200 19.50 -1.01 6.93
C GLN A 200 19.99 0.30 6.33
N VAL A 201 20.81 1.01 7.12
CA VAL A 201 21.67 2.06 6.61
C VAL A 201 22.63 1.36 5.67
N SER A 202 22.21 1.22 4.40
CA SER A 202 23.08 0.75 3.35
C SER A 202 24.09 1.86 3.13
N THR A 203 25.35 1.57 3.44
CA THR A 203 26.48 2.40 3.07
C THR A 203 26.78 2.18 1.59
N ALA A 204 25.85 2.60 0.73
CA ALA A 204 26.14 2.78 -0.67
C ALA A 204 26.94 4.08 -0.79
N ALA A 205 28.24 3.91 -1.10
CA ALA A 205 29.18 5.00 -1.27
C ALA A 205 28.62 6.08 -2.20
N ALA A 206 28.53 7.30 -1.66
CA ALA A 206 28.28 8.50 -2.44
C ALA A 206 29.36 8.61 -3.53
N GLN A 207 28.98 8.36 -4.77
CA GLN A 207 29.73 8.85 -5.91
C GLN A 207 29.40 10.34 -6.04
N ALA A 208 30.36 11.17 -5.66
CA ALA A 208 30.33 12.60 -5.91
C ALA A 208 30.30 12.83 -7.43
N LEU A 209 29.15 13.22 -7.94
CA LEU A 209 29.07 14.03 -9.15
C LEU A 209 29.27 15.48 -8.72
N THR A 210 30.20 16.16 -9.38
CA THR A 210 30.63 17.53 -9.04
C THR A 210 30.15 18.48 -10.13
N GLY A 211 28.93 18.99 -9.96
CA GLY A 211 28.36 20.11 -10.70
C GLY A 211 27.36 20.89 -9.84
N ASP A 212 27.12 22.16 -10.17
CA ASP A 212 26.13 23.00 -9.45
C ASP A 212 24.69 22.48 -9.58
N ASP A 213 24.43 21.58 -10.54
CA ASP A 213 23.13 20.93 -10.80
C ASP A 213 22.91 19.61 -10.05
N ASP A 214 23.92 19.09 -9.32
CA ASP A 214 23.83 17.81 -8.63
C ASP A 214 23.07 17.94 -7.30
N VAL A 215 21.96 17.21 -7.19
CA VAL A 215 21.13 17.13 -5.98
C VAL A 215 21.40 15.80 -5.26
N PRO A 216 21.84 15.81 -3.98
CA PRO A 216 22.14 14.59 -3.24
C PRO A 216 20.91 13.68 -3.04
N THR A 217 21.13 12.36 -2.98
CA THR A 217 20.08 11.35 -2.74
C THR A 217 20.31 10.58 -1.44
N SER A 218 20.77 11.29 -0.40
CA SER A 218 20.86 10.78 0.97
C SER A 218 20.28 11.82 1.92
N ALA A 219 19.52 11.41 2.92
CA ALA A 219 18.75 12.31 3.78
C ALA A 219 19.59 13.46 4.38
N ASP A 220 20.70 13.12 5.05
CA ASP A 220 21.55 14.10 5.74
C ASP A 220 22.18 15.10 4.76
N ALA A 221 22.83 14.61 3.70
CA ALA A 221 23.48 15.47 2.72
C ALA A 221 22.47 16.31 1.92
N LEU A 222 21.27 15.78 1.68
CA LEU A 222 20.21 16.52 1.00
C LEU A 222 19.66 17.62 1.90
N PHE A 223 19.46 17.37 3.19
CA PHE A 223 19.03 18.41 4.13
C PHE A 223 20.05 19.55 4.25
N GLU A 224 21.34 19.24 4.36
CA GLU A 224 22.41 20.25 4.33
C GLU A 224 22.43 21.03 3.01
N TYR A 225 22.24 20.35 1.88
CA TYR A 225 22.14 20.97 0.56
C TYR A 225 20.95 21.94 0.46
N LEU A 226 19.79 21.56 1.00
CA LEU A 226 18.58 22.40 1.04
C LEU A 226 18.78 23.63 1.93
N GLN A 227 19.37 23.47 3.11
CA GLN A 227 19.68 24.59 4.01
C GLN A 227 20.68 25.58 3.38
N ALA A 228 21.62 25.09 2.57
CA ALA A 228 22.55 25.93 1.84
C ALA A 228 21.88 26.72 0.69
N GLY A 229 20.63 26.41 0.31
CA GLY A 229 19.86 27.14 -0.69
C GLY A 229 20.40 27.05 -2.11
N LYS A 230 21.25 26.06 -2.42
CA LYS A 230 21.92 25.94 -3.74
C LYS A 230 20.93 25.81 -4.90
N TYR A 231 19.82 25.11 -4.67
CA TYR A 231 18.73 24.91 -5.63
C TYR A 231 18.01 26.21 -6.04
N THR A 232 18.15 27.31 -5.29
CA THR A 232 17.42 28.57 -5.57
C THR A 232 17.85 29.24 -6.87
N SER A 233 18.99 28.82 -7.43
CA SER A 233 19.50 29.24 -8.74
C SER A 233 18.85 28.50 -9.92
N PHE A 234 18.14 27.41 -9.66
CA PHE A 234 17.47 26.60 -10.68
C PHE A 234 16.31 27.36 -11.34
N ALA A 235 15.91 26.87 -12.52
CA ALA A 235 14.67 27.30 -13.14
C ALA A 235 13.49 27.01 -12.19
N ARG A 236 12.45 27.83 -12.20
CA ARG A 236 11.35 27.70 -11.22
C ARG A 236 10.02 28.20 -11.75
N GLU A 237 8.96 27.79 -11.08
CA GLU A 237 7.61 28.35 -11.27
C GLU A 237 7.61 29.87 -10.99
N ALA A 238 6.81 30.61 -11.78
CA ALA A 238 6.78 32.07 -11.74
C ALA A 238 6.24 32.64 -10.42
N GLU A 239 5.30 31.94 -9.78
CA GLU A 239 4.68 32.32 -8.51
C GLU A 239 4.51 31.08 -7.63
N ALA A 240 4.53 31.28 -6.31
CA ALA A 240 4.07 30.24 -5.39
C ALA A 240 2.55 30.11 -5.51
N HIS A 241 2.04 28.88 -5.42
CA HIS A 241 0.63 28.60 -5.60
C HIS A 241 0.14 27.57 -4.58
N LYS A 242 -1.18 27.43 -4.45
CA LYS A 242 -1.74 26.38 -3.59
C LYS A 242 -1.33 25.00 -4.11
N SER A 243 -0.93 24.13 -3.20
CA SER A 243 -0.68 22.73 -3.55
C SER A 243 -1.98 22.06 -3.98
N VAL A 244 -1.94 21.31 -5.08
CA VAL A 244 -3.05 20.47 -5.54
C VAL A 244 -3.01 19.09 -4.86
N GLY A 245 -1.92 18.75 -4.17
CA GLY A 245 -1.72 17.52 -3.41
C GLY A 245 -1.43 17.76 -1.92
N PRO A 246 -1.15 16.71 -1.13
CA PRO A 246 -1.07 16.78 0.34
C PRO A 246 0.24 17.41 0.87
N HIS A 247 0.89 18.29 0.09
CA HIS A 247 2.24 18.78 0.37
C HIS A 247 2.28 20.31 0.45
N PRO A 248 2.42 20.93 1.64
CA PRO A 248 2.24 20.28 2.95
C PRO A 248 0.76 19.96 3.20
N SER A 249 0.48 19.00 4.09
CA SER A 249 -0.89 18.50 4.28
C SER A 249 -1.86 19.65 4.58
N PRO A 250 -3.01 19.76 3.89
CA PRO A 250 -3.96 20.86 4.07
C PRO A 250 -4.45 21.02 5.51
N ASP A 251 -4.39 19.95 6.29
CA ASP A 251 -4.80 19.91 7.70
C ASP A 251 -3.79 20.57 8.66
N LEU A 252 -2.58 20.92 8.17
CA LEU A 252 -1.54 21.55 8.96
C LEU A 252 -1.52 23.09 8.82
N VAL A 253 -1.94 23.65 7.68
CA VAL A 253 -1.93 25.11 7.47
C VAL A 253 -2.89 25.56 6.35
N ALA A 254 -3.72 26.57 6.64
CA ALA A 254 -4.89 26.95 5.82
C ALA A 254 -4.54 27.72 4.53
N LYS A 255 -3.34 28.32 4.44
CA LYS A 255 -2.87 29.07 3.27
C LYS A 255 -1.63 28.48 2.60
N SER A 256 -1.17 27.31 3.02
CA SER A 256 0.10 26.74 2.54
C SER A 256 0.26 26.84 1.03
N THR A 257 1.32 27.49 0.58
CA THR A 257 1.68 27.53 -0.84
C THR A 257 2.96 26.74 -1.09
N VAL A 258 3.16 26.37 -2.34
CA VAL A 258 4.36 25.68 -2.80
C VAL A 258 4.95 26.38 -4.01
N ARG A 259 6.25 26.17 -4.20
CA ARG A 259 6.95 26.59 -5.41
C ARG A 259 7.99 25.55 -5.80
N ALA A 260 7.95 25.10 -7.04
CA ALA A 260 8.89 24.13 -7.57
C ALA A 260 10.06 24.79 -8.34
N TYR A 261 11.23 24.17 -8.18
CA TYR A 261 12.50 24.49 -8.80
C TYR A 261 13.00 23.24 -9.54
N PHE A 262 13.58 23.42 -10.72
CA PHE A 262 13.95 22.37 -11.67
C PHE A 262 15.41 22.56 -12.07
N ASN A 263 16.26 21.57 -11.76
CA ASN A 263 17.67 21.64 -12.16
C ASN A 263 17.82 21.60 -13.69
N GLY A 264 19.02 21.91 -14.21
CA GLY A 264 19.26 22.02 -15.65
C GLY A 264 18.69 20.86 -16.51
N PRO A 265 18.98 19.58 -16.18
CA PRO A 265 18.43 18.42 -16.90
C PRO A 265 16.89 18.36 -16.88
N MET A 266 16.27 18.63 -15.73
CA MET A 266 14.81 18.60 -15.60
C MET A 266 14.15 19.72 -16.41
N ASP A 267 14.65 20.95 -16.28
CA ASP A 267 14.18 22.13 -17.03
C ASP A 267 14.22 21.88 -18.54
N ALA A 268 15.37 21.42 -19.05
CA ALA A 268 15.53 21.10 -20.46
C ALA A 268 14.55 20.01 -20.91
N SER A 269 14.36 18.97 -20.10
CA SER A 269 13.45 17.87 -20.41
C SER A 269 11.98 18.28 -20.45
N LEU A 270 11.54 19.15 -19.52
CA LEU A 270 10.17 19.65 -19.46
C LEU A 270 9.86 20.57 -20.64
N LYS A 271 10.78 21.49 -20.99
CA LYS A 271 10.68 22.36 -22.17
C LYS A 271 10.63 21.58 -23.48
N ALA A 272 11.35 20.46 -23.56
CA ALA A 272 11.31 19.56 -24.71
C ALA A 272 10.03 18.71 -24.79
N GLY A 273 9.22 18.67 -23.73
CA GLY A 273 8.00 17.85 -23.67
C GLY A 273 8.27 16.36 -23.60
N ASN A 274 9.44 15.94 -23.11
CA ASN A 274 9.81 14.53 -23.07
C ASN A 274 8.86 13.72 -22.20
N ALA A 275 8.50 12.52 -22.66
CA ALA A 275 7.66 11.58 -21.92
C ALA A 275 8.37 10.96 -20.70
N THR A 276 9.70 10.93 -20.71
CA THR A 276 10.56 10.46 -19.61
C THR A 276 11.69 11.46 -19.35
N HIS A 277 12.22 11.44 -18.13
CA HIS A 277 13.26 12.36 -17.69
C HIS A 277 14.62 11.67 -17.54
N PRO A 278 15.73 12.31 -17.96
CA PRO A 278 17.05 11.69 -17.84
C PRO A 278 17.47 11.55 -16.38
N LYS A 279 18.28 10.52 -16.08
CA LYS A 279 18.96 10.37 -14.79
C LYS A 279 19.68 11.67 -14.39
N GLY A 280 19.56 12.03 -13.12
CA GLY A 280 20.06 13.30 -12.58
C GLY A 280 19.08 14.47 -12.67
N SER A 281 17.92 14.30 -13.33
CA SER A 281 16.85 15.31 -13.27
C SER A 281 16.31 15.42 -11.84
N ALA A 282 16.18 16.64 -11.34
CA ALA A 282 15.74 16.90 -9.98
C ALA A 282 14.72 18.03 -9.89
N ILE A 283 13.80 17.88 -8.95
CA ILE A 283 12.79 18.89 -8.58
C ILE A 283 12.93 19.15 -7.09
N VAL A 284 13.09 20.40 -6.70
CA VAL A 284 12.97 20.85 -5.31
C VAL A 284 11.70 21.68 -5.19
N LYS A 285 10.81 21.29 -4.30
CA LYS A 285 9.57 21.99 -4.00
C LYS A 285 9.66 22.57 -2.60
N GLU A 286 9.53 23.89 -2.49
CA GLU A 286 9.46 24.60 -1.21
C GLU A 286 8.02 24.59 -0.69
N PHE A 287 7.88 24.49 0.64
CA PHE A 287 6.63 24.69 1.35
C PHE A 287 6.65 26.03 2.07
N TYR A 288 5.56 26.79 2.00
CA TYR A 288 5.40 28.06 2.70
C TYR A 288 4.22 27.98 3.67
N ASP A 289 4.41 28.53 4.88
CA ASP A 289 3.37 28.61 5.91
C ASP A 289 2.41 29.80 5.70
N ASP A 290 1.48 30.01 6.64
CA ASP A 290 0.49 31.09 6.58
C ASP A 290 1.08 32.52 6.63
N ASN A 291 2.37 32.65 6.95
CA ASN A 291 3.14 33.90 6.99
C ASN A 291 4.13 34.02 5.82
N ASP A 292 3.94 33.21 4.77
CA ASP A 292 4.84 33.12 3.61
C ASP A 292 6.29 32.78 4.01
N GLN A 293 6.48 32.08 5.13
CA GLN A 293 7.80 31.62 5.57
C GLN A 293 8.05 30.19 5.09
N LEU A 294 9.28 29.91 4.66
CA LEU A 294 9.70 28.57 4.26
C LEU A 294 9.57 27.61 5.46
N SER A 295 8.78 26.55 5.29
CA SER A 295 8.42 25.61 6.35
C SER A 295 8.90 24.19 6.10
N GLY A 296 9.45 23.90 4.93
CA GLY A 296 10.00 22.60 4.59
C GLY A 296 10.19 22.42 3.09
N TRP A 297 10.49 21.18 2.69
CA TRP A 297 10.75 20.81 1.30
C TRP A 297 10.21 19.44 0.96
N ALA A 298 9.87 19.26 -0.33
CA ALA A 298 9.86 17.96 -0.98
C ALA A 298 10.86 17.96 -2.14
N VAL A 299 11.54 16.84 -2.36
CA VAL A 299 12.52 16.67 -3.42
C VAL A 299 12.28 15.35 -4.14
N ALA A 300 12.34 15.39 -5.47
CA ALA A 300 12.35 14.20 -6.31
C ALA A 300 13.59 14.23 -7.21
N VAL A 301 14.40 13.16 -7.19
CA VAL A 301 15.59 13.02 -8.04
C VAL A 301 15.48 11.74 -8.85
N LYS A 302 15.60 11.84 -10.18
CA LYS A 302 15.67 10.69 -11.09
C LYS A 302 17.00 9.97 -10.88
N ALA A 303 16.98 8.89 -10.13
CA ALA A 303 18.18 8.16 -9.74
C ALA A 303 18.65 7.16 -10.80
N GLU A 304 17.74 6.64 -11.64
CA GLU A 304 18.04 5.70 -12.73
C GLU A 304 17.38 6.16 -14.03
N ASP A 305 17.85 5.69 -15.20
CA ASP A 305 17.27 6.06 -16.49
C ASP A 305 15.84 5.54 -16.65
N ASP A 306 15.58 4.30 -16.27
CA ASP A 306 14.22 3.72 -16.20
C ASP A 306 13.57 4.05 -14.85
N SER A 307 12.32 4.52 -14.89
CA SER A 307 11.56 4.85 -13.69
C SER A 307 11.03 3.64 -12.96
N GLN A 308 10.89 2.48 -13.61
CA GLN A 308 10.52 1.21 -12.96
C GLN A 308 9.34 1.39 -11.98
N ASN A 309 8.22 1.93 -12.46
CA ASN A 309 7.05 2.26 -11.65
C ASN A 309 7.36 3.14 -10.41
N GLY A 310 8.29 4.08 -10.53
CA GLY A 310 8.65 5.02 -9.46
C GLY A 310 9.88 4.61 -8.64
N GLN A 311 10.37 3.37 -8.79
CA GLN A 311 11.58 2.87 -8.11
C GLN A 311 12.86 3.55 -8.60
N GLY A 312 12.87 4.05 -9.84
CA GLY A 312 13.96 4.84 -10.39
C GLY A 312 14.06 6.27 -9.86
N TRP A 313 13.20 6.66 -8.91
CA TRP A 313 13.17 7.99 -8.30
C TRP A 313 13.54 7.92 -6.82
N TYR A 314 14.42 8.82 -6.39
CA TYR A 314 14.64 9.14 -4.98
C TYR A 314 13.65 10.21 -4.54
N TRP A 315 12.99 9.97 -3.41
CA TRP A 315 11.97 10.85 -2.85
C TRP A 315 12.39 11.29 -1.46
N TYR A 316 12.26 12.58 -1.21
CA TYR A 316 12.53 13.18 0.09
C TYR A 316 11.44 14.18 0.45
N GLU A 317 10.98 14.18 1.70
CA GLU A 317 10.07 15.20 2.21
C GLU A 317 10.34 15.47 3.69
N VAL A 318 10.41 16.75 4.05
CA VAL A 318 10.58 17.19 5.43
C VAL A 318 9.73 18.44 5.69
N LEU A 319 9.04 18.45 6.84
CA LEU A 319 8.17 19.55 7.26
C LEU A 319 8.86 20.46 8.28
N SER A 320 10.17 20.66 8.10
CA SER A 320 11.01 21.49 8.96
C SER A 320 12.19 22.04 8.18
N THR A 321 12.58 23.27 8.50
CA THR A 321 13.79 23.91 7.95
C THR A 321 15.00 23.81 8.89
N THR A 322 14.80 23.33 10.12
CA THR A 322 15.81 23.30 11.18
C THR A 322 16.11 21.90 11.70
N ASP A 323 15.23 20.92 11.46
CA ASP A 323 15.36 19.53 11.90
C ASP A 323 15.11 18.56 10.73
N GLY A 324 16.18 17.98 10.21
CA GLY A 324 16.15 17.00 9.13
C GLY A 324 16.08 15.54 9.60
N SER A 325 16.01 15.28 10.91
CA SER A 325 16.14 13.93 11.48
C SER A 325 14.92 13.03 11.28
N SER A 326 13.76 13.62 10.97
CA SER A 326 12.48 12.92 10.85
C SER A 326 11.76 13.27 9.54
N PRO A 327 12.34 12.94 8.37
CA PRO A 327 11.67 13.18 7.10
C PRO A 327 10.47 12.23 6.93
N VAL A 328 9.42 12.71 6.25
CA VAL A 328 8.23 11.94 5.86
C VAL A 328 8.60 10.84 4.85
N ALA A 329 9.55 11.15 3.97
CA ALA A 329 10.13 10.23 2.99
C ALA A 329 11.61 10.57 2.82
N ALA A 330 12.47 9.57 2.59
CA ALA A 330 13.90 9.78 2.33
C ALA A 330 14.58 8.56 1.66
N ASP A 331 13.96 8.00 0.61
CA ASP A 331 14.47 6.78 -0.04
C ASP A 331 14.13 6.71 -1.53
N LYS A 332 14.72 5.75 -2.25
CA LYS A 332 14.31 5.37 -3.61
C LYS A 332 12.99 4.62 -3.58
N GLY A 333 12.13 4.88 -4.56
CA GLY A 333 10.92 4.07 -4.77
C GLY A 333 9.88 4.13 -3.67
N VAL A 334 9.86 5.21 -2.87
CA VAL A 334 8.87 5.40 -1.79
C VAL A 334 7.46 5.34 -2.36
N ALA A 335 6.74 4.25 -2.06
CA ALA A 335 5.41 3.93 -2.59
C ALA A 335 4.37 5.05 -2.39
N LEU A 336 4.38 5.67 -1.22
CA LEU A 336 3.53 6.83 -0.93
C LEU A 336 3.72 7.94 -1.96
N CYS A 337 4.97 8.24 -2.32
CA CYS A 337 5.31 9.36 -3.19
C CYS A 337 5.00 9.04 -4.65
N TRP A 338 5.56 7.94 -5.19
CA TRP A 338 5.35 7.64 -6.60
C TRP A 338 3.90 7.29 -6.91
N GLY A 339 3.15 6.70 -5.96
CA GLY A 339 1.72 6.40 -6.10
C GLY A 339 0.88 7.66 -6.37
N CYS A 340 1.08 8.72 -5.60
CA CYS A 340 0.40 10.01 -5.86
C CYS A 340 0.89 10.70 -7.15
N HIS A 341 2.10 10.38 -7.60
CA HIS A 341 2.71 10.95 -8.78
C HIS A 341 2.46 10.14 -10.08
N LEU A 342 1.77 9.00 -10.01
CA LEU A 342 1.53 8.08 -11.14
C LEU A 342 0.94 8.72 -12.39
N THR A 343 0.07 9.72 -12.22
CA THR A 343 -0.60 10.42 -13.33
C THR A 343 0.28 11.46 -14.00
N GLY A 344 1.44 11.76 -13.42
CA GLY A 344 2.44 12.67 -13.95
C GLY A 344 3.15 12.08 -15.16
N ARG A 345 3.71 12.96 -15.99
CA ARG A 345 4.60 12.55 -17.07
C ARG A 345 5.90 12.08 -16.44
N ASP A 346 6.09 10.77 -16.42
CA ASP A 346 7.19 10.14 -15.69
C ASP A 346 7.30 10.62 -14.24
N PHE A 347 6.18 10.50 -13.50
CA PHE A 347 6.06 10.92 -12.10
C PHE A 347 6.19 12.43 -11.83
N VAL A 348 6.25 13.26 -12.87
CA VAL A 348 6.25 14.73 -12.74
C VAL A 348 4.86 15.28 -13.01
N LEU A 349 4.28 15.91 -11.97
CA LEU A 349 2.93 16.50 -12.00
C LEU A 349 2.91 18.00 -12.31
N SER A 350 4.08 18.63 -12.49
CA SER A 350 4.16 20.08 -12.75
C SER A 350 3.70 20.40 -14.17
N SER A 351 2.99 21.52 -14.31
CA SER A 351 2.65 22.13 -15.60
C SER A 351 3.76 23.02 -16.17
N TYR A 352 4.89 23.17 -15.46
CA TYR A 352 6.07 23.93 -15.88
C TYR A 352 6.62 23.44 -17.25
N PRO A 353 7.19 24.32 -18.10
CA PRO A 353 7.38 25.77 -17.91
C PRO A 353 6.11 26.59 -17.78
#